data_AF-A0A317ZGD9-F1
#
_entry.id   AF-A0A317ZGD9-F1
#
_cell.length_a   1.000
_cell.length_b   1.000
_cell.length_c   1.000
_cell.angle_alpha   90.00
_cell.angle_beta   90.00
_cell.angle_gamma   90.00
#
_symmetry.space_group_name_H-M   'P 1'
#
loop_
_entity.id
_entity.type
_entity.pdbx_description
1 polymer ?
#
loop_
_entity_poly.entity_id
_entity_poly.type
_entity_poly.pdbx_seq_one_letter_code
_entity_poly.pdbx_strand_id
1 'polypeptide(L)'
;MSEIIEELKKESLRIEEDVTYSGKRHFNAASRWEGYHNKLGIPSTALSAIAGLSAFADFPTLAGIIAISTAAVTAVFTFLKTDERASKHRAVGNGYFSLKNDARIFRNIECTATSDLDQLKTRIVELSDRRNELNEQAPETSDKDFQTARDGIEGGEQEYQADKS
;
A
#
# COMPACT_ATOMS: atom_id res chain seq x y z
N MET A 1 22.75 1.24 -31.52
CA MET A 1 21.51 1.99 -31.22
C MET A 1 20.42 1.05 -30.70
N SER A 2 20.08 -0.03 -31.43
CA SER A 2 19.08 -0.99 -30.91
C SER A 2 19.51 -1.69 -29.63
N GLU A 3 20.78 -2.05 -29.48
CA GLU A 3 21.29 -2.71 -28.27
C GLU A 3 21.10 -1.86 -27.00
N ILE A 4 21.38 -0.56 -27.07
CA ILE A 4 21.15 0.37 -25.94
C ILE A 4 19.67 0.47 -25.60
N ILE A 5 18.80 0.57 -26.61
CA ILE A 5 17.34 0.63 -26.40
C ILE A 5 16.84 -0.65 -25.73
N GLU A 6 17.35 -1.81 -26.12
CA GLU A 6 16.97 -3.08 -25.48
C GLU A 6 17.43 -3.16 -24.02
N GLU A 7 18.62 -2.64 -23.69
CA GLU A 7 19.04 -2.55 -22.28
C GLU A 7 18.17 -1.57 -21.47
N LEU A 8 17.75 -0.44 -22.06
CA LEU A 8 16.82 0.50 -21.43
C LEU A 8 15.45 -0.14 -21.15
N LYS A 9 14.93 -0.91 -22.11
CA LYS A 9 13.67 -1.67 -21.94
C LYS A 9 13.78 -2.72 -20.86
N LYS A 10 14.90 -3.46 -20.80
CA LYS A 10 15.17 -4.45 -19.74
C LYS A 10 15.23 -3.80 -18.37
N GLU A 11 15.91 -2.66 -18.25
CA GLU A 11 16.00 -1.96 -16.98
C GLU A 11 14.64 -1.42 -16.54
N SER A 12 13.86 -0.88 -17.47
CA SER A 12 12.47 -0.48 -17.21
C SER A 12 11.60 -1.65 -16.74
N LEU A 13 11.77 -2.85 -17.32
CA LEU A 13 11.07 -4.06 -16.89
C LEU A 13 11.46 -4.48 -15.46
N ARG A 14 12.74 -4.38 -15.07
CA ARG A 14 13.17 -4.65 -13.70
C ARG A 14 12.54 -3.67 -12.71
N ILE A 15 12.48 -2.38 -13.06
CA ILE A 15 11.76 -1.39 -12.26
C ILE A 15 10.28 -1.79 -12.14
N GLU A 16 9.62 -2.16 -13.25
CA GLU A 16 8.22 -2.60 -13.25
C GLU A 16 7.98 -3.79 -12.30
N GLU A 17 8.87 -4.79 -12.30
CA GLU A 17 8.81 -5.95 -11.42
C GLU A 17 8.98 -5.53 -9.94
N ASP A 18 10.06 -4.82 -9.61
CA ASP A 18 10.38 -4.37 -8.24
C ASP A 18 9.22 -3.59 -7.61
N VAL A 19 8.67 -2.62 -8.36
CA VAL A 19 7.60 -1.75 -7.85
C VAL A 19 6.26 -2.47 -7.78
N THR A 20 6.06 -3.55 -8.54
CA THR A 20 4.84 -4.37 -8.46
C THR A 20 4.77 -5.08 -7.11
N TYR A 21 5.85 -5.77 -6.72
CA TYR A 21 5.92 -6.41 -5.40
C TYR A 21 5.88 -5.39 -4.26
N SER A 22 6.62 -4.28 -4.41
CA SER A 22 6.66 -3.19 -3.41
C SER A 22 5.29 -2.52 -3.22
N GLY A 23 4.59 -2.21 -4.31
CA GLY A 23 3.25 -1.64 -4.26
C GLY A 23 2.25 -2.57 -3.60
N LYS A 24 2.22 -3.85 -4.01
CA LYS A 24 1.27 -4.84 -3.49
C LYS A 24 1.48 -5.11 -2.00
N ARG A 25 2.73 -5.23 -1.51
CA ARG A 25 2.98 -5.42 -0.07
C ARG A 25 2.46 -4.23 0.75
N HIS A 26 2.51 -3.01 0.22
CA HIS A 26 1.96 -1.84 0.92
C HIS A 26 0.43 -1.83 0.93
N PHE A 27 -0.24 -2.28 -0.13
CA PHE A 27 -1.70 -2.48 -0.08
C PHE A 27 -2.10 -3.54 0.94
N ASN A 28 -1.34 -4.63 1.07
CA ASN A 28 -1.58 -5.65 2.09
C ASN A 28 -1.38 -5.09 3.51
N ALA A 29 -0.30 -4.33 3.73
CA ALA A 29 -0.06 -3.65 5.00
C ALA A 29 -1.17 -2.65 5.33
N ALA A 30 -1.66 -1.89 4.34
CA ALA A 30 -2.80 -1.00 4.53
C ALA A 30 -4.06 -1.77 4.96
N SER A 31 -4.41 -2.84 4.25
CA SER A 31 -5.56 -3.69 4.58
C SER A 31 -5.45 -4.27 5.98
N ARG A 32 -4.24 -4.68 6.41
CA ARG A 32 -3.97 -5.14 7.76
C ARG A 32 -4.24 -4.05 8.81
N TRP A 33 -3.79 -2.82 8.59
CA TRP A 33 -4.04 -1.69 9.49
C TRP A 33 -5.52 -1.30 9.56
N GLU A 34 -6.25 -1.34 8.44
CA GLU A 34 -7.70 -1.16 8.43
C GLU A 34 -8.44 -2.29 9.15
N GLY A 35 -7.95 -3.52 9.01
CA GLY A 35 -8.45 -4.65 9.77
C GLY A 35 -8.32 -4.42 11.29
N TYR A 36 -7.22 -3.83 11.75
CA TYR A 36 -7.07 -3.43 13.15
C TYR A 36 -8.00 -2.30 13.54
N HIS A 37 -8.19 -1.28 12.68
CA HIS A 37 -9.16 -0.21 12.93
C HIS A 37 -10.55 -0.80 13.18
N ASN A 38 -11.04 -1.63 12.26
CA ASN A 38 -12.40 -2.17 12.32
C ASN A 38 -12.58 -3.12 13.52
N LYS A 39 -11.58 -3.97 13.81
CA LYS A 39 -11.63 -4.92 14.94
C LYS A 39 -11.65 -4.25 16.31
N LEU A 40 -11.06 -3.06 16.45
CA LEU A 40 -11.03 -2.32 17.72
C LEU A 40 -12.14 -1.27 17.80
N GLY A 41 -12.39 -0.56 16.70
CA GLY A 41 -13.37 0.51 16.61
C GLY A 41 -14.80 0.02 16.78
N ILE A 42 -15.20 -1.05 16.07
CA ILE A 42 -16.59 -1.55 16.12
C ILE A 42 -16.97 -2.01 17.54
N PRO A 43 -16.19 -2.84 18.25
CA PRO A 43 -16.52 -3.21 19.63
C PRO A 43 -16.49 -2.01 20.57
N SER A 44 -15.55 -1.06 20.40
CA SER A 44 -15.49 0.15 21.23
C SER A 44 -16.75 1.00 21.09
N THR A 45 -17.24 1.20 19.86
CA THR A 45 -18.50 1.92 19.60
C THR A 45 -19.69 1.21 20.23
N ALA A 46 -19.77 -0.12 20.11
CA ALA A 46 -20.84 -0.91 20.73
C ALA A 46 -20.82 -0.82 22.26
N LEU A 47 -19.64 -0.99 22.88
CA LEU A 47 -19.46 -0.87 24.33
C LEU A 47 -19.79 0.54 24.83
N SER A 48 -19.41 1.59 24.10
CA SER A 48 -19.77 2.98 24.40
C SER A 48 -21.28 3.17 24.46
N ALA A 49 -22.01 2.61 23.49
CA ALA A 49 -23.48 2.69 23.46
C ALA A 49 -24.11 1.95 24.65
N ILE A 50 -23.62 0.75 24.98
CA ILE A 50 -24.11 -0.03 26.13
C ILE A 50 -23.81 0.69 27.46
N ALA A 51 -22.62 1.26 27.62
CA ALA A 51 -22.27 2.06 28.80
C ALA A 51 -23.20 3.26 28.96
N GLY A 52 -23.46 3.98 27.88
CA GLY A 52 -24.40 5.10 27.86
C GLY A 52 -25.79 4.68 28.32
N LEU A 53 -26.34 3.60 27.76
CA LEU A 53 -27.65 3.07 28.18
C LEU A 53 -27.67 2.59 29.64
N SER A 54 -26.61 1.89 30.07
CA SER A 54 -26.51 1.35 31.43
C SER A 54 -26.41 2.43 32.50
N ALA A 55 -25.82 3.59 32.16
CA ALA A 55 -25.75 4.75 33.05
C ALA A 55 -27.14 5.31 33.42
N PHE A 56 -28.14 5.11 32.57
CA PHE A 56 -29.54 5.52 32.82
C PHE A 56 -30.41 4.41 33.41
N ALA A 57 -29.90 3.19 33.55
CA ALA A 57 -30.67 1.99 33.92
C ALA A 57 -30.36 1.47 35.35
N ASP A 58 -29.90 2.33 36.26
CA ASP A 58 -29.52 1.99 37.65
C ASP A 58 -28.43 0.90 37.80
N PHE A 59 -27.56 0.72 36.80
CA PHE A 59 -26.39 -0.18 36.87
C PHE A 59 -25.04 0.59 36.86
N PRO A 60 -24.74 1.44 37.86
CA PRO A 60 -23.59 2.36 37.82
C PRO A 60 -22.24 1.63 37.79
N THR A 61 -22.09 0.51 38.51
CA THR A 61 -20.84 -0.26 38.52
C THR A 61 -20.55 -0.89 37.16
N LEU A 62 -21.58 -1.43 36.49
CA LEU A 62 -21.45 -2.02 35.16
C LEU A 62 -21.10 -0.94 34.13
N ALA A 63 -21.81 0.20 34.17
CA ALA A 63 -21.52 1.34 33.32
C ALA A 63 -20.06 1.82 33.46
N GLY A 64 -19.54 1.89 34.70
CA GLY A 64 -18.16 2.26 34.99
C GLY A 64 -17.13 1.30 34.40
N ILE A 65 -17.32 -0.02 34.56
CA ILE A 65 -16.41 -1.04 34.01
C ILE A 65 -16.37 -0.96 32.48
N ILE A 66 -17.53 -0.83 31.84
CA ILE A 66 -17.63 -0.72 30.38
C ILE A 66 -16.96 0.57 29.91
N ALA A 67 -17.21 1.71 30.57
CA ALA A 67 -16.60 2.98 30.22
C ALA A 67 -15.06 2.96 30.29
N ILE A 68 -14.49 2.39 31.36
CA ILE A 68 -13.03 2.23 31.49
C ILE A 68 -12.46 1.34 30.39
N SER A 69 -13.15 0.23 30.09
CA SER A 69 -12.72 -0.70 29.05
C SER A 69 -12.72 -0.05 27.65
N THR A 70 -13.79 0.68 27.31
CA THR A 70 -13.88 1.45 26.08
C THR A 70 -12.79 2.52 25.99
N ALA A 71 -12.55 3.26 27.08
CA ALA A 71 -11.50 4.28 27.12
C ALA A 71 -10.11 3.66 26.88
N ALA A 72 -9.82 2.50 27.47
CA ALA A 72 -8.56 1.79 27.26
C ALA A 72 -8.39 1.35 25.80
N VAL A 73 -9.43 0.76 25.18
CA VAL A 73 -9.40 0.37 23.75
C VAL A 73 -9.20 1.59 22.85
N THR A 74 -9.90 2.69 23.15
CA THR A 74 -9.80 3.93 22.38
C THR A 74 -8.42 4.58 22.49
N ALA A 75 -7.81 4.53 23.68
CA ALA A 75 -6.44 5.02 23.89
C ALA A 75 -5.42 4.20 23.10
N VAL A 76 -5.53 2.86 23.10
CA VAL A 76 -4.67 1.98 22.29
C VAL A 76 -4.84 2.27 20.80
N PHE A 77 -6.07 2.40 20.33
CA PHE A 77 -6.37 2.73 18.94
C PHE A 77 -5.74 4.07 18.51
N THR A 78 -5.91 5.11 19.33
CA THR A 78 -5.38 6.46 19.08
C THR A 78 -3.85 6.47 19.10
N PHE A 79 -3.25 5.71 20.02
CA PHE A 79 -1.80 5.56 20.11
C PHE A 79 -1.21 4.84 18.88
N LEU A 80 -1.89 3.78 18.40
CA LEU A 80 -1.44 3.02 17.23
C LEU A 80 -1.63 3.80 15.91
N LYS A 81 -2.51 4.81 15.88
CA LYS A 81 -2.80 5.64 14.69
C LYS A 81 -3.09 4.79 13.44
N THR A 82 -3.95 3.79 13.58
CA THR A 82 -4.14 2.76 12.54
C THR A 82 -4.59 3.35 11.20
N ASP A 83 -5.43 4.38 11.21
CA ASP A 83 -5.90 5.05 9.98
C ASP A 83 -4.79 5.81 9.26
N GLU A 84 -3.96 6.52 10.02
CA GLU A 84 -2.81 7.24 9.48
C GLU A 84 -1.82 6.25 8.84
N ARG A 85 -1.57 5.11 9.51
CA ARG A 85 -0.72 4.04 8.97
C ARG A 85 -1.32 3.40 7.72
N ALA A 86 -2.60 3.06 7.73
CA ALA A 86 -3.29 2.50 6.58
C ALA A 86 -3.23 3.46 5.37
N SER A 87 -3.55 4.74 5.60
CA SER A 87 -3.51 5.79 4.58
C SER A 87 -2.10 5.98 4.02
N LYS A 88 -1.07 6.03 4.88
CA LYS A 88 0.33 6.16 4.45
C LYS A 88 0.77 4.99 3.58
N HIS A 89 0.44 3.76 3.97
CA HIS A 89 0.74 2.59 3.15
C HIS A 89 -0.01 2.61 1.80
N ARG A 90 -1.29 3.03 1.77
CA ARG A 90 -2.03 3.19 0.50
C ARG A 90 -1.40 4.22 -0.42
N ALA A 91 -0.99 5.36 0.13
CA ALA A 91 -0.36 6.42 -0.64
C ALA A 91 0.93 5.93 -1.29
N VAL A 92 1.78 5.23 -0.53
CA VAL A 92 3.02 4.62 -1.06
C VAL A 92 2.72 3.53 -2.08
N GLY A 93 1.73 2.66 -1.82
CA GLY A 93 1.29 1.63 -2.77
C GLY A 93 0.81 2.20 -4.11
N ASN A 94 0.01 3.27 -4.06
CA ASN A 94 -0.42 4.02 -5.24
C ASN A 94 0.78 4.64 -5.99
N GLY A 95 1.75 5.19 -5.25
CA GLY A 95 2.98 5.74 -5.83
C GLY A 95 3.75 4.70 -6.64
N TYR A 96 3.95 3.50 -6.09
CA TYR A 96 4.59 2.40 -6.80
C TYR A 96 3.81 1.94 -8.02
N PHE A 97 2.48 1.84 -7.95
CA PHE A 97 1.67 1.42 -9.10
C PHE A 97 1.59 2.50 -10.19
N SER A 98 1.66 3.78 -9.82
CA SER A 98 1.85 4.86 -10.79
C SER A 98 3.20 4.73 -11.49
N LEU A 99 4.27 4.49 -10.74
CA LEU A 99 5.60 4.26 -11.32
C LEU A 99 5.66 3.00 -12.20
N LYS A 100 4.97 1.92 -11.82
CA LYS A 100 4.80 0.72 -12.64
C LYS A 100 4.24 1.06 -14.02
N ASN A 101 3.17 1.85 -14.06
CA ASN A 101 2.54 2.24 -15.30
C ASN A 101 3.45 3.14 -16.15
N ASP A 102 4.16 4.08 -15.52
CA ASP A 102 5.08 4.98 -16.23
C ASP A 102 6.26 4.22 -16.83
N ALA A 103 6.82 3.25 -16.09
CA ALA A 103 7.85 2.34 -16.62
C ALA A 103 7.33 1.52 -17.80
N ARG A 104 6.12 0.95 -17.69
CA ARG A 104 5.50 0.20 -18.79
C ARG A 104 5.27 1.06 -20.03
N ILE A 105 4.82 2.31 -19.87
CA ILE A 105 4.63 3.27 -20.97
C ILE A 105 5.99 3.59 -21.61
N PHE A 106 7.01 3.87 -20.80
CA PHE A 106 8.36 4.12 -21.31
C PHE A 106 8.86 2.96 -22.19
N ARG A 107 8.78 1.73 -21.67
CA ARG A 107 9.24 0.51 -22.37
C ARG A 107 8.48 0.25 -23.68
N ASN A 108 7.16 0.35 -23.65
CA ASN A 108 6.32 -0.09 -24.77
C ASN A 108 6.11 1.01 -25.81
N ILE A 109 6.02 2.26 -25.39
CA ILE A 109 5.66 3.40 -26.24
C ILE A 109 6.87 4.28 -26.50
N GLU A 110 7.50 4.84 -25.46
CA GLU A 110 8.55 5.85 -25.64
C GLU A 110 9.79 5.27 -26.32
N CYS A 111 10.27 4.09 -25.89
CA CYS A 111 11.41 3.40 -26.52
C CYS A 111 11.17 2.98 -27.97
N THR A 112 9.92 2.94 -28.43
CA THR A 112 9.56 2.60 -29.81
C THR A 112 9.30 3.84 -30.66
N ALA A 113 8.87 4.94 -30.04
CA ALA A 113 8.44 6.17 -30.71
C ALA A 113 9.59 7.13 -31.07
N THR A 114 10.72 7.06 -30.38
CA THR A 114 11.87 7.95 -30.62
C THR A 114 13.19 7.18 -30.75
N SER A 115 14.13 7.76 -31.50
CA SER A 115 15.53 7.30 -31.57
C SER A 115 16.49 8.23 -30.81
N ASP A 116 15.96 9.23 -30.10
CA ASP A 116 16.74 10.12 -29.25
C ASP A 116 17.18 9.38 -27.97
N LEU A 117 18.43 8.91 -27.99
CA LEU A 117 19.00 8.15 -26.88
C LEU A 117 19.21 8.98 -25.62
N ASP A 118 19.46 10.28 -25.74
CA ASP A 118 19.74 11.11 -24.57
C ASP A 118 18.44 11.43 -23.83
N GLN A 119 17.34 11.63 -24.57
CA GLN A 119 16.00 11.69 -24.00
C GLN A 119 15.64 10.39 -23.25
N LEU A 120 15.84 9.23 -23.87
CA LEU A 120 15.49 7.94 -23.26
C LEU A 120 16.35 7.63 -22.02
N LYS A 121 17.64 7.97 -22.04
CA LYS A 121 18.53 7.83 -20.87
C LYS A 121 18.10 8.74 -19.72
N THR A 122 17.73 9.98 -20.02
CA THR A 122 17.22 10.91 -19.01
C THR A 122 15.96 10.34 -18.37
N ARG A 123 15.05 9.82 -19.20
CA ARG A 123 13.78 9.28 -18.74
C ARG A 123 13.93 8.05 -17.83
N ILE A 124 14.82 7.11 -18.14
CA ILE A 124 15.04 5.94 -17.27
C ILE A 124 15.65 6.34 -15.92
N VAL A 125 16.50 7.37 -15.90
CA VAL A 125 17.06 7.92 -14.66
C VAL A 125 15.96 8.53 -13.80
N GLU A 126 15.05 9.31 -14.38
CA GLU A 126 13.86 9.85 -13.66
C GLU A 126 13.00 8.76 -13.03
N LEU A 127 12.78 7.65 -13.75
CA LEU A 127 12.03 6.50 -13.21
C LEU A 127 12.76 5.84 -12.03
N SER A 128 14.08 5.71 -12.11
CA SER A 128 14.91 5.18 -11.03
C SER A 128 14.92 6.12 -9.82
N ASP A 129 15.05 7.43 -10.03
CA ASP A 129 15.06 8.41 -8.95
C ASP A 129 13.71 8.42 -8.22
N ARG A 130 12.61 8.39 -8.97
CA ARG A 130 11.27 8.26 -8.38
C ARG A 130 11.08 6.95 -7.59
N ARG A 131 11.68 5.84 -8.04
CA ARG A 131 11.70 4.59 -7.25
C ARG A 131 12.41 4.80 -5.91
N ASN A 132 13.57 5.47 -5.95
CA ASN A 132 14.36 5.72 -4.75
C ASN A 132 13.62 6.64 -3.77
N GLU A 133 12.96 7.70 -4.25
CA GLU A 133 12.12 8.59 -3.44
C GLU A 133 10.96 7.83 -2.78
N LEU A 134 10.29 6.93 -3.51
CA LEU A 134 9.23 6.08 -2.96
C LEU A 134 9.76 5.14 -1.88
N ASN A 135 10.92 4.52 -2.11
CA ASN A 135 11.58 3.64 -1.14
C ASN A 135 11.97 4.38 0.14
N GLU A 136 12.45 5.63 0.03
CA GLU A 136 12.82 6.45 1.18
C GLU A 136 11.60 6.83 2.05
N GLN A 137 10.46 7.10 1.40
CA GLN A 137 9.22 7.47 2.09
C GLN A 137 8.45 6.26 2.64
N ALA A 138 8.76 5.06 2.16
CA ALA A 138 8.02 3.84 2.46
C ALA A 138 8.17 3.43 3.94
N PRO A 139 7.07 3.38 4.71
CA PRO A 139 7.10 2.82 6.05
C PRO A 139 7.31 1.29 6.01
N GLU A 140 7.87 0.73 7.07
CA GLU A 140 8.14 -0.72 7.15
C GLU A 140 6.87 -1.57 6.98
N THR A 141 7.03 -2.70 6.28
CA THR A 141 6.01 -3.74 6.11
C THR A 141 6.42 -4.99 6.88
N SER A 142 5.47 -5.87 7.18
CA SER A 142 5.77 -7.19 7.75
C SER A 142 6.06 -8.22 6.66
N ASP A 143 6.75 -9.30 7.02
CA ASP A 143 7.00 -10.43 6.11
C ASP A 143 5.72 -11.04 5.55
N LYS A 144 4.64 -11.05 6.35
CA LYS A 144 3.33 -11.55 5.92
C LYS A 144 2.72 -10.68 4.81
N ASP A 145 2.92 -9.36 4.88
CA ASP A 145 2.42 -8.45 3.84
C ASP A 145 3.13 -8.73 2.50
N PHE A 146 4.43 -9.03 2.54
CA PHE A 146 5.22 -9.41 1.38
C PHE A 146 4.86 -10.80 0.85
N GLN A 147 4.77 -11.82 1.71
CA GLN A 147 4.39 -13.18 1.29
C GLN A 147 3.01 -13.19 0.61
N THR A 148 2.02 -12.52 1.21
CA THR A 148 0.69 -12.39 0.61
C THR A 148 0.73 -11.66 -0.73
N ALA A 149 1.63 -10.67 -0.87
CA ALA A 149 1.80 -9.95 -2.13
C ALA A 149 2.38 -10.86 -3.20
N ARG A 150 3.44 -11.60 -2.85
CA ARG A 150 4.10 -12.54 -3.74
C ARG A 150 3.13 -13.63 -4.21
N ASP A 151 2.42 -14.27 -3.29
CA ASP A 151 1.49 -15.35 -3.62
C ASP A 151 0.36 -14.86 -4.55
N GLY A 152 -0.14 -13.63 -4.36
CA GLY A 152 -1.13 -13.02 -5.25
C GLY A 152 -0.57 -12.66 -6.63
N ILE A 153 0.66 -12.14 -6.70
CA ILE A 153 1.33 -11.79 -7.95
C ILE A 153 1.63 -13.07 -8.76
N GLU A 154 2.23 -14.07 -8.13
CA GLU A 154 2.52 -15.38 -8.73
C GLU A 154 1.23 -16.13 -9.11
N GLY A 155 0.12 -15.87 -8.40
CA GLY A 155 -1.22 -16.36 -8.73
C GLY A 155 -1.91 -15.64 -9.89
N GLY A 156 -1.26 -14.64 -10.51
CA GLY A 156 -1.74 -13.97 -11.72
C GLY A 156 -2.57 -12.70 -11.49
N GLU A 157 -2.65 -12.16 -10.27
CA GLU A 157 -3.42 -10.93 -9.99
C GLU A 157 -2.93 -9.69 -10.75
N GLN A 158 -1.71 -9.72 -11.27
CA GLN A 158 -1.08 -8.62 -12.00
C GLN A 158 -1.06 -8.81 -13.52
N GLU A 159 -1.60 -9.92 -14.01
CA GLU A 159 -1.67 -10.20 -15.45
C GLU A 159 -2.86 -9.46 -16.08
N TYR A 160 -2.59 -8.70 -17.14
CA TYR A 160 -3.66 -8.08 -17.92
C TYR A 160 -4.29 -9.11 -18.84
N GLN A 161 -5.63 -9.22 -18.78
CA GLN A 161 -6.38 -10.04 -19.74
C GLN A 161 -6.20 -9.55 -21.18
N ALA A 162 -5.94 -8.25 -21.36
CA ALA A 162 -5.67 -7.64 -22.67
C ALA A 162 -4.36 -8.12 -23.32
N ASP A 163 -3.41 -8.67 -22.53
CA ASP A 163 -2.12 -9.14 -23.04
C ASP A 163 -2.15 -10.65 -23.40
N LYS A 164 -3.28 -11.33 -23.14
CA LYS A 164 -3.48 -12.77 -23.42
C LYS A 164 -4.12 -13.06 -24.78
N SER A 165 -4.49 -12.01 -25.52
CA SER A 165 -5.22 -12.08 -26.80
C SER A 165 -4.34 -11.86 -28.02
#